data_AF-A0A3C0AZJ9-F1
#
_entry.id   AF-A0A3C0AZJ9-F1
#
_cell.length_a   1.000
_cell.length_b   1.000
_cell.length_c   1.000
_cell.angle_alpha   90.00
_cell.angle_beta   90.00
_cell.angle_gamma   90.00
#
_symmetry.space_group_name_H-M   'P 1'
#
loop_
_entity.id
_entity.type
_entity.pdbx_description
1 polymer ?
#
loop_
_entity_poly.entity_id
_entity_poly.type
_entity_poly.pdbx_seq_one_letter_code
_entity_poly.pdbx_strand_id
1 'polypeptide(L)'
;MKTQLLLLALISSVFSTQIQGQNRTIVNAQNSEISDNLDLRVVASIFGDSRNLQEFERQLNDPKLQISNLDLNNDGQVDYLRVIESVEKRTHLVIIQSVLNRDIYQDVASIEVEKNWNNNIQIQVVGNPYFYGQNYIYEPVFYRTPLIYASFWMTNYRPYYSIWNWNYYPSYFYAWNTYPVFRYRNNVNICLNNYSNNHYNYVNYRRSSYAANNYNRSRSNGYESQHPNNSFSRRNATVSNRHELDQIRNTRNGGTRSEIGYSQRRTESSRENTPQRNVNQRDYSQNRTETPREA
;
A
#
# COMPACT_ATOMS: atom_id res chain seq x y z
N MET A 1 -19.99 -70.17 35.04
CA MET A 1 -20.41 -68.92 34.37
C MET A 1 -19.96 -67.73 35.21
N LYS A 2 -18.83 -67.08 34.92
CA LYS A 2 -18.41 -65.78 35.50
C LYS A 2 -17.06 -65.25 34.96
N THR A 3 -16.71 -65.57 33.71
CA THR A 3 -15.42 -65.17 33.09
C THR A 3 -15.59 -64.43 31.77
N GLN A 4 -16.69 -63.68 31.60
CA GLN A 4 -16.92 -62.87 30.41
C GLN A 4 -17.20 -61.38 30.69
N LEU A 5 -17.06 -60.93 31.93
CA LEU A 5 -17.35 -59.54 32.32
C LEU A 5 -16.11 -58.64 32.50
N LEU A 6 -14.91 -59.16 32.29
CA LEU A 6 -13.66 -58.41 32.51
C LEU A 6 -13.03 -57.84 31.23
N LEU A 7 -13.51 -58.23 30.05
CA LEU A 7 -12.95 -57.79 28.76
C LEU A 7 -13.66 -56.57 28.16
N LEU A 8 -14.78 -56.12 28.76
CA LEU A 8 -15.51 -54.93 28.29
C LEU A 8 -15.10 -53.62 28.98
N ALA A 9 -14.28 -53.66 30.04
CA ALA A 9 -13.91 -52.48 30.81
C ALA A 9 -12.61 -51.79 30.32
N LEU A 10 -11.92 -52.35 29.33
CA LEU A 10 -10.59 -51.88 28.89
C LEU A 10 -10.62 -51.06 27.59
N ILE A 11 -11.80 -50.81 27.00
CA ILE A 11 -11.94 -50.08 25.73
C ILE A 11 -12.45 -48.64 25.94
N SER A 12 -12.88 -48.25 27.15
CA SER A 12 -13.45 -46.90 27.38
C SER A 12 -12.46 -45.82 27.84
N SER A 13 -11.15 -46.08 27.90
CA SER A 13 -10.17 -45.13 28.45
C SER A 13 -9.37 -44.33 27.41
N VAL A 14 -9.78 -44.33 26.13
CA VAL A 14 -9.16 -43.49 25.09
C VAL A 14 -10.03 -42.27 24.81
N PHE A 15 -10.40 -41.53 25.86
CA PHE A 15 -10.89 -40.16 25.71
C PHE A 15 -9.71 -39.21 25.82
N SER A 16 -9.08 -38.99 24.67
CA SER A 16 -8.55 -37.71 24.19
C SER A 16 -8.23 -36.67 25.26
N THR A 17 -6.98 -36.68 25.76
CA THR A 17 -6.34 -35.45 26.21
C THR A 17 -6.09 -34.57 24.99
N GLN A 18 -7.03 -33.66 24.72
CA GLN A 18 -6.74 -32.54 23.84
C GLN A 18 -5.66 -31.72 24.55
N ILE A 19 -4.42 -31.91 24.11
CA ILE A 19 -3.37 -30.91 24.32
C ILE A 19 -3.89 -29.66 23.61
N GLN A 20 -4.53 -28.77 24.37
CA GLN A 20 -4.68 -27.40 23.95
C GLN A 20 -3.27 -26.86 23.90
N GLY A 21 -2.68 -26.90 22.70
CA GLY A 21 -1.45 -26.19 22.40
C GLY A 21 -1.67 -24.77 22.89
N GLN A 22 -0.86 -24.35 23.85
CA GLN A 22 -0.76 -22.94 24.19
C GLN A 22 -0.42 -22.25 22.87
N ASN A 23 -1.39 -21.57 22.27
CA ASN A 23 -1.15 -20.52 21.29
C ASN A 23 -0.40 -19.42 22.03
N ARG A 24 0.89 -19.66 22.29
CA ARG A 24 1.85 -18.61 22.48
C ARG A 24 1.89 -17.93 21.12
N THR A 25 1.06 -16.91 20.96
CA THR A 25 1.38 -15.80 20.08
C THR A 25 2.71 -15.25 20.60
N ILE A 26 3.80 -15.87 20.17
CA ILE A 26 5.10 -15.24 20.23
C ILE A 26 4.89 -14.00 19.37
N VAL A 27 4.74 -12.86 20.02
CA VAL A 27 4.75 -11.55 19.37
C VAL A 27 6.19 -11.38 18.91
N ASN A 28 6.50 -12.04 17.80
CA ASN A 28 7.77 -11.92 17.11
C ASN A 28 7.89 -10.46 16.64
N ALA A 29 9.10 -9.92 16.75
CA ALA A 29 9.47 -8.59 16.31
C ALA A 29 8.73 -8.20 15.02
N GLN A 30 7.96 -7.10 15.07
CA GLN A 30 7.16 -6.51 13.98
C GLN A 30 7.42 -7.16 12.60
N ASN A 31 6.73 -8.25 12.29
CA ASN A 31 6.76 -8.81 10.95
C ASN A 31 6.28 -7.71 10.00
N SER A 32 7.10 -7.35 9.01
CA SER A 32 6.70 -6.46 7.94
C SER A 32 5.41 -6.99 7.31
N GLU A 33 4.36 -6.18 7.25
CA GLU A 33 3.12 -6.60 6.61
C GLU A 33 3.29 -6.57 5.10
N ILE A 34 2.68 -7.53 4.39
CA ILE A 34 2.69 -7.52 2.92
C ILE A 34 2.10 -6.20 2.39
N SER A 35 1.04 -5.70 3.03
CA SER A 35 0.41 -4.41 2.75
C SER A 35 1.29 -3.18 3.01
N ASP A 36 2.45 -3.32 3.67
CA ASP A 36 3.40 -2.23 3.86
C ASP A 36 4.28 -1.96 2.64
N ASN A 37 4.21 -2.82 1.61
CA ASN A 37 5.09 -2.78 0.43
C ASN A 37 4.48 -2.08 -0.80
N LEU A 38 3.25 -1.58 -0.71
CA LEU A 38 2.64 -0.73 -1.73
C LEU A 38 1.65 0.24 -1.07
N ASP A 39 1.96 1.54 -1.09
CA ASP A 39 1.10 2.58 -0.51
C ASP A 39 0.07 3.10 -1.54
N LEU A 40 -1.22 2.93 -1.27
CA LEU A 40 -2.27 3.32 -2.22
C LEU A 40 -2.38 4.83 -2.44
N ARG A 41 -1.83 5.66 -1.54
CA ARG A 41 -1.84 7.12 -1.69
C ARG A 41 -0.83 7.55 -2.73
N VAL A 42 0.37 6.97 -2.72
CA VAL A 42 1.35 7.28 -3.78
C VAL A 42 0.89 6.74 -5.13
N VAL A 43 0.24 5.56 -5.15
CA VAL A 43 -0.44 5.03 -6.35
C VAL A 43 -1.49 6.03 -6.88
N ALA A 44 -2.30 6.61 -5.99
CA ALA A 44 -3.27 7.63 -6.39
C ALA A 44 -2.59 8.88 -6.98
N SER A 45 -1.50 9.35 -6.39
CA SER A 45 -0.74 10.50 -6.88
C SER A 45 -0.20 10.30 -8.28
N ILE A 46 0.53 9.20 -8.51
CA ILE A 46 1.13 8.94 -9.82
C ILE A 46 0.05 8.70 -10.88
N PHE A 47 -1.10 8.13 -10.50
CA PHE A 47 -2.24 8.01 -11.40
C PHE A 47 -2.78 9.39 -11.80
N GLY A 48 -2.97 10.28 -10.83
CA GLY A 48 -3.45 11.64 -11.07
C GLY A 48 -2.49 12.50 -11.90
N ASP A 49 -1.19 12.24 -11.79
CA ASP A 49 -0.11 12.94 -12.50
C ASP A 49 0.16 12.40 -13.91
N SER A 50 -0.32 11.20 -14.22
CA SER A 50 -0.13 10.55 -15.52
C SER A 50 -1.04 11.14 -16.60
N ARG A 51 -0.60 11.13 -17.87
CA ARG A 51 -1.46 11.55 -18.99
C ARG A 51 -2.42 10.46 -19.45
N ASN A 52 -2.06 9.18 -19.28
CA ASN A 52 -2.81 8.00 -19.66
C ASN A 52 -2.33 6.77 -18.88
N LEU A 53 -3.00 5.63 -19.07
CA LEU A 53 -2.67 4.38 -18.35
C LEU A 53 -1.30 3.80 -18.69
N GLN A 54 -0.77 4.03 -19.89
CA GLN A 54 0.58 3.59 -20.26
C GLN A 54 1.65 4.37 -19.49
N GLU A 55 1.47 5.69 -19.34
CA GLU A 55 2.37 6.51 -18.54
C GLU A 55 2.25 6.17 -17.05
N PHE A 56 1.04 5.88 -16.57
CA PHE A 56 0.81 5.41 -15.21
C PHE A 56 1.55 4.09 -14.92
N GLU A 57 1.45 3.10 -15.81
CA GLU A 57 2.20 1.85 -15.71
C GLU A 57 3.72 2.08 -15.72
N ARG A 58 4.20 3.00 -16.57
CA ARG A 58 5.62 3.38 -16.61
C ARG A 58 6.08 3.96 -15.28
N GLN A 59 5.33 4.89 -14.69
CA GLN A 59 5.68 5.52 -13.41
C GLN A 59 5.62 4.53 -12.24
N LEU A 60 4.65 3.62 -12.25
CA LEU A 60 4.49 2.56 -11.25
C LEU A 60 5.75 1.67 -11.16
N ASN A 61 6.41 1.46 -12.30
CA ASN A 61 7.60 0.63 -12.44
C ASN A 61 8.88 1.44 -12.70
N ASP A 62 8.88 2.76 -12.41
CA ASP A 62 10.07 3.59 -12.63
C ASP A 62 11.12 3.29 -11.55
N PRO A 63 12.30 2.77 -11.92
CA PRO A 63 13.33 2.38 -10.97
C PRO A 63 14.00 3.57 -10.28
N LYS A 64 13.70 4.81 -10.68
CA LYS A 64 14.08 6.03 -9.95
C LYS A 64 13.03 6.42 -8.92
N LEU A 65 11.75 6.13 -9.16
CA LEU A 65 10.66 6.43 -8.23
C LEU A 65 10.54 5.37 -7.14
N GLN A 66 10.72 4.08 -7.49
CA GLN A 66 10.71 2.93 -6.57
C GLN A 66 9.51 2.96 -5.59
N ILE A 67 8.31 3.21 -6.11
CA ILE A 67 7.10 3.36 -5.30
C ILE A 67 6.44 2.01 -4.94
N SER A 68 6.97 0.90 -5.43
CA SER A 68 6.63 -0.47 -5.03
C SER A 68 7.83 -1.14 -4.36
N ASN A 69 7.55 -1.96 -3.36
CA ASN A 69 8.48 -2.87 -2.70
C ASN A 69 7.93 -4.30 -2.67
N LEU A 70 6.96 -4.60 -3.54
CA LEU A 70 6.30 -5.91 -3.62
C LEU A 70 7.23 -6.92 -4.27
N ASP A 71 7.46 -8.02 -3.58
CA ASP A 71 8.18 -9.21 -4.04
C ASP A 71 7.36 -10.40 -3.57
N LEU A 72 6.34 -10.75 -4.36
CA LEU A 72 5.39 -11.80 -4.02
C LEU A 72 5.90 -13.17 -4.49
N ASN A 73 6.76 -13.23 -5.51
CA ASN A 73 7.38 -14.47 -5.95
C ASN A 73 8.61 -14.87 -5.09
N ASN A 74 9.08 -13.98 -4.20
CA ASN A 74 10.21 -14.15 -3.28
C ASN A 74 11.55 -14.40 -3.98
N ASP A 75 11.78 -13.74 -5.11
CA ASP A 75 13.07 -13.80 -5.82
C ASP A 75 14.08 -12.72 -5.37
N GLY A 76 13.68 -11.88 -4.41
CA GLY A 76 14.48 -10.80 -3.86
C GLY A 76 14.41 -9.50 -4.66
N GLN A 77 13.70 -9.51 -5.80
CA GLN A 77 13.51 -8.36 -6.68
C GLN A 77 12.06 -7.88 -6.63
N VAL A 78 11.85 -6.59 -6.86
CA VAL A 78 10.50 -6.05 -6.94
C VAL A 78 9.80 -6.55 -8.20
N ASP A 79 8.61 -7.13 -8.01
CA ASP A 79 7.76 -7.62 -9.08
C ASP A 79 7.36 -6.48 -10.02
N TYR A 80 7.29 -6.78 -11.32
CA TYR A 80 6.70 -5.86 -12.28
C TYR A 80 5.18 -5.74 -12.07
N LEU A 81 4.68 -4.51 -11.95
CA LEU A 81 3.26 -4.21 -11.80
C LEU A 81 2.66 -3.78 -13.16
N ARG A 82 1.96 -4.69 -13.84
CA ARG A 82 1.24 -4.37 -15.08
C ARG A 82 -0.14 -3.79 -14.78
N VAL A 83 -0.66 -3.00 -15.73
CA VAL A 83 -1.96 -2.33 -15.65
C VAL A 83 -2.89 -2.90 -16.72
N ILE A 84 -4.10 -3.24 -16.30
CA ILE A 84 -5.18 -3.70 -17.19
C ILE A 84 -6.41 -2.86 -16.90
N GLU A 85 -7.19 -2.55 -17.93
CA GLU A 85 -8.44 -1.84 -17.79
C GLU A 85 -9.62 -2.71 -18.24
N SER A 86 -10.70 -2.64 -17.47
CA SER A 86 -12.02 -3.12 -17.86
C SER A 86 -13.00 -1.94 -17.83
N VAL A 87 -13.77 -1.78 -18.90
CA VAL A 87 -14.72 -0.67 -19.05
C VAL A 87 -16.13 -1.23 -19.13
N GLU A 88 -17.02 -0.75 -18.26
CA GLU A 88 -18.45 -1.01 -18.34
C GLU A 88 -19.21 0.31 -18.19
N LYS A 89 -20.02 0.65 -19.18
CA LYS A 89 -20.81 1.89 -19.23
C LYS A 89 -19.92 3.14 -19.09
N ARG A 90 -19.97 3.82 -17.95
CA ARG A 90 -19.24 5.07 -17.63
C ARG A 90 -18.20 4.85 -16.53
N THR A 91 -17.85 3.58 -16.31
CA THR A 91 -16.99 3.11 -15.24
C THR A 91 -15.77 2.44 -15.84
N HIS A 92 -14.60 2.94 -15.46
CA HIS A 92 -13.29 2.43 -15.83
C HIS A 92 -12.68 1.78 -14.59
N LEU A 93 -12.50 0.46 -14.65
CA LEU A 93 -11.84 -0.31 -13.61
C LEU A 93 -10.40 -0.57 -14.07
N VAL A 94 -9.45 0.10 -13.44
CA VAL A 94 -8.03 -0.07 -13.68
C VAL A 94 -7.48 -1.03 -12.64
N ILE A 95 -7.01 -2.19 -13.06
CA ILE A 95 -6.46 -3.25 -12.22
C ILE A 95 -4.94 -3.18 -12.28
N ILE A 96 -4.30 -3.19 -11.11
CA ILE A 96 -2.85 -3.27 -10.98
C ILE A 96 -2.51 -4.71 -10.60
N GLN A 97 -1.71 -5.38 -11.42
CA GLN A 97 -1.36 -6.79 -11.27
C GLN A 97 0.14 -6.98 -11.15
N SER A 98 0.58 -7.70 -10.12
CA SER A 98 1.94 -8.24 -10.05
C SER A 98 2.09 -9.43 -11.00
N VAL A 99 3.20 -9.45 -11.76
CA VAL A 99 3.59 -10.52 -12.68
C VAL A 99 4.54 -11.48 -11.97
N LEU A 100 4.06 -12.68 -11.61
CA LEU A 100 4.78 -13.59 -10.69
C LEU A 100 5.54 -14.70 -11.41
N ASN A 101 4.93 -15.22 -12.48
CA ASN A 101 5.50 -16.27 -13.32
C ASN A 101 4.77 -16.25 -14.68
N ARG A 102 5.17 -17.14 -15.59
CA ARG A 102 4.45 -17.39 -16.84
C ARG A 102 2.98 -17.71 -16.54
N ASP A 103 2.10 -16.85 -17.03
CA ASP A 103 0.64 -16.95 -16.87
C ASP A 103 0.14 -16.95 -15.41
N ILE A 104 0.97 -16.52 -14.45
CA ILE A 104 0.59 -16.37 -13.04
C ILE A 104 0.66 -14.90 -12.66
N TYR A 105 -0.51 -14.33 -12.37
CA TYR A 105 -0.67 -12.92 -12.02
C TYR A 105 -1.43 -12.78 -10.70
N GLN A 106 -1.19 -11.68 -10.00
CA GLN A 106 -1.88 -11.35 -8.78
C GLN A 106 -2.35 -9.90 -8.80
N ASP A 107 -3.66 -9.67 -8.66
CA ASP A 107 -4.18 -8.33 -8.46
C ASP A 107 -3.72 -7.80 -7.10
N VAL A 108 -3.11 -6.62 -7.05
CA VAL A 108 -2.62 -6.01 -5.79
C VAL A 108 -3.49 -4.83 -5.36
N ALA A 109 -4.02 -4.07 -6.32
CA ALA A 109 -4.96 -2.97 -6.09
C ALA A 109 -5.76 -2.67 -7.37
N SER A 110 -6.77 -1.83 -7.24
CA SER A 110 -7.54 -1.30 -8.36
C SER A 110 -7.85 0.18 -8.19
N ILE A 111 -8.06 0.89 -9.29
CA ILE A 111 -8.53 2.27 -9.34
C ILE A 111 -9.86 2.27 -10.08
N GLU A 112 -10.91 2.64 -9.37
CA GLU A 112 -12.26 2.75 -9.90
C GLU A 112 -12.50 4.20 -10.28
N VAL A 113 -12.65 4.49 -11.58
CA VAL A 113 -12.97 5.82 -12.09
C VAL A 113 -14.35 5.77 -12.73
N GLU A 114 -15.32 6.46 -12.15
CA GLU A 114 -16.68 6.48 -12.67
C GLU A 114 -17.15 7.91 -12.93
N LYS A 115 -17.81 8.12 -14.06
CA LYS A 115 -18.48 9.38 -14.38
C LYS A 115 -19.97 9.24 -14.11
N ASN A 116 -20.44 9.91 -13.06
CA ASN A 116 -21.86 9.87 -12.70
C ASN A 116 -22.74 10.58 -13.75
N TRP A 117 -24.05 10.56 -13.53
CA TRP A 117 -25.05 11.17 -14.42
C TRP A 117 -24.91 12.70 -14.55
N ASN A 118 -24.41 13.36 -13.51
CA ASN A 118 -24.11 14.80 -13.50
C ASN A 118 -22.76 15.13 -14.14
N ASN A 119 -22.11 14.17 -14.80
CA ASN A 119 -20.78 14.28 -15.39
C ASN A 119 -19.64 14.54 -14.39
N ASN A 120 -19.88 14.40 -13.09
CA ASN A 120 -18.83 14.46 -12.08
C ASN A 120 -18.08 13.13 -12.06
N ILE A 121 -16.75 13.22 -12.00
CA ILE A 121 -15.86 12.07 -11.94
C ILE A 121 -15.61 11.74 -10.47
N GLN A 122 -15.87 10.50 -10.09
CA GLN A 122 -15.51 9.93 -8.81
C GLN A 122 -14.38 8.94 -8.99
N ILE A 123 -13.45 8.92 -8.03
CA ILE A 123 -12.29 8.04 -8.04
C ILE A 123 -12.15 7.37 -6.68
N GLN A 124 -11.92 6.06 -6.69
CA GLN A 124 -11.53 5.28 -5.51
C GLN A 124 -10.32 4.41 -5.84
N VAL A 125 -9.30 4.44 -4.99
CA VAL A 125 -8.17 3.50 -5.03
C VAL A 125 -8.42 2.44 -3.98
N VAL A 126 -8.61 1.20 -4.42
CA VAL A 126 -9.06 0.08 -3.60
C VAL A 126 -7.97 -0.98 -3.51
N GLY A 127 -7.53 -1.30 -2.30
CA GLY A 127 -6.58 -2.39 -2.06
C GLY A 127 -7.22 -3.76 -2.24
N ASN A 128 -6.46 -4.75 -2.72
CA ASN A 128 -6.93 -6.14 -2.72
C ASN A 128 -7.16 -6.59 -1.25
N PRO A 129 -8.36 -7.12 -0.91
CA PRO A 129 -8.68 -7.55 0.46
C PRO A 129 -7.75 -8.62 1.04
N TYR A 130 -7.14 -9.44 0.19
CA TYR A 130 -6.17 -10.44 0.63
C TYR A 130 -4.91 -9.78 1.22
N PHE A 131 -4.44 -8.66 0.67
CA PHE A 131 -3.27 -7.95 1.17
C PHE A 131 -3.60 -6.92 2.24
N TYR A 132 -4.66 -6.14 2.04
CA TYR A 132 -4.97 -4.96 2.86
C TYR A 132 -6.16 -5.17 3.82
N GLY A 133 -6.88 -6.27 3.73
CA GLY A 133 -8.15 -6.47 4.44
C GLY A 133 -9.31 -5.74 3.79
N GLN A 134 -10.51 -5.93 4.34
CA GLN A 134 -11.74 -5.47 3.69
C GLN A 134 -11.87 -3.94 3.73
N ASN A 135 -12.37 -3.34 2.65
CA ASN A 135 -12.67 -1.90 2.59
C ASN A 135 -11.47 -0.97 2.88
N TYR A 136 -10.25 -1.38 2.50
CA TYR A 136 -9.11 -0.48 2.49
C TYR A 136 -9.13 0.39 1.22
N ILE A 137 -9.76 1.56 1.31
CA ILE A 137 -10.08 2.42 0.16
C ILE A 137 -9.68 3.86 0.45
N TYR A 138 -9.07 4.52 -0.55
CA TYR A 138 -8.80 5.96 -0.53
C TYR A 138 -9.53 6.69 -1.66
N GLU A 139 -10.12 7.83 -1.33
CA GLU A 139 -10.66 8.83 -2.25
C GLU A 139 -9.68 10.00 -2.36
N PRO A 140 -8.85 10.07 -3.41
CA PRO A 140 -7.95 11.19 -3.60
C PRO A 140 -8.72 12.46 -4.01
N VAL A 141 -8.34 13.59 -3.43
CA VAL A 141 -8.72 14.93 -3.85
C VAL A 141 -7.48 15.60 -4.41
N PHE A 142 -7.41 15.66 -5.74
CA PHE A 142 -6.27 16.25 -6.44
C PHE A 142 -6.33 17.78 -6.43
N TYR A 143 -5.19 18.43 -6.23
CA TYR A 143 -5.08 19.89 -6.29
C TYR A 143 -5.39 20.45 -7.68
N ARG A 144 -5.10 19.69 -8.74
CA ARG A 144 -5.44 20.00 -10.13
C ARG A 144 -6.21 18.83 -10.73
N THR A 145 -7.09 19.10 -11.68
CA THR A 145 -7.79 18.06 -12.43
C THR A 145 -6.77 17.14 -13.11
N PRO A 146 -6.78 15.83 -12.82
CA PRO A 146 -5.89 14.86 -13.46
C PRO A 146 -6.00 14.85 -14.98
N LEU A 147 -4.87 14.84 -15.67
CA LEU A 147 -4.84 14.76 -17.13
C LEU A 147 -5.38 13.42 -17.65
N ILE A 148 -5.13 12.34 -16.90
CA ILE A 148 -5.63 11.00 -17.23
C ILE A 148 -7.15 10.94 -17.39
N TYR A 149 -7.91 11.81 -16.70
CA TYR A 149 -9.36 11.84 -16.84
C TYR A 149 -9.80 12.13 -18.28
N ALA A 150 -9.12 13.02 -18.98
CA ALA A 150 -9.47 13.31 -20.37
C ALA A 150 -9.29 12.07 -21.26
N SER A 151 -8.34 11.18 -20.95
CA SER A 151 -8.03 10.00 -21.76
C SER A 151 -9.17 8.99 -21.81
N PHE A 152 -9.89 8.76 -20.70
CA PHE A 152 -10.94 7.74 -20.59
C PHE A 152 -12.14 7.97 -21.50
N TRP A 153 -12.45 9.22 -21.85
CA TRP A 153 -13.65 9.58 -22.62
C TRP A 153 -13.31 10.23 -23.97
N MET A 154 -12.13 9.97 -24.51
CA MET A 154 -11.79 10.36 -25.88
C MET A 154 -12.60 9.56 -26.90
N THR A 155 -12.91 10.17 -28.05
CA THR A 155 -13.51 9.45 -29.18
C THR A 155 -12.57 8.33 -29.63
N ASN A 156 -13.09 7.12 -29.84
CA ASN A 156 -12.32 5.90 -30.15
C ASN A 156 -11.39 5.42 -29.02
N TYR A 157 -11.72 5.72 -27.76
CA TYR A 157 -11.02 5.15 -26.62
C TYR A 157 -11.00 3.62 -26.67
N ARG A 158 -9.84 3.03 -26.38
CA ARG A 158 -9.66 1.59 -26.24
C ARG A 158 -9.18 1.30 -24.83
N PRO A 159 -9.84 0.38 -24.10
CA PRO A 159 -9.37 -0.02 -22.79
C PRO A 159 -7.91 -0.43 -22.84
N TYR A 160 -7.11 0.09 -21.92
CA TYR A 160 -5.69 -0.20 -21.85
C TYR A 160 -5.46 -1.64 -21.40
N TYR A 161 -4.52 -2.31 -22.04
CA TYR A 161 -4.08 -3.64 -21.64
C TYR A 161 -2.56 -3.69 -21.78
N SER A 162 -1.87 -3.84 -20.66
CA SER A 162 -0.41 -4.00 -20.69
C SER A 162 -0.01 -5.20 -21.54
N ILE A 163 0.95 -4.98 -22.43
CA ILE A 163 1.55 -6.03 -23.27
C ILE A 163 2.67 -6.79 -22.54
N TRP A 164 3.13 -6.26 -21.39
CA TRP A 164 4.25 -6.84 -20.66
C TRP A 164 3.80 -8.03 -19.83
N ASN A 165 4.67 -9.02 -19.77
CA ASN A 165 4.42 -10.29 -19.11
C ASN A 165 5.74 -10.89 -18.61
N TRP A 166 5.67 -12.07 -18.01
CA TRP A 166 6.83 -12.70 -17.39
C TRP A 166 8.00 -12.82 -18.37
N ASN A 167 9.16 -12.29 -17.99
CA ASN A 167 10.37 -12.21 -18.83
C ASN A 167 10.23 -11.40 -20.13
N TYR A 168 9.19 -10.60 -20.28
CA TYR A 168 9.01 -9.65 -21.38
C TYR A 168 8.57 -8.29 -20.83
N TYR A 169 9.58 -7.49 -20.46
CA TYR A 169 9.42 -6.22 -19.76
C TYR A 169 9.84 -5.04 -20.65
N PRO A 170 9.33 -3.82 -20.38
CA PRO A 170 9.73 -2.64 -21.14
C PRO A 170 11.20 -2.30 -20.90
N SER A 171 11.84 -1.67 -21.90
CA SER A 171 13.26 -1.27 -21.82
C SER A 171 13.60 -0.27 -20.72
N TYR A 172 12.60 0.46 -20.21
CA TYR A 172 12.80 1.39 -19.09
C TYR A 172 12.80 0.70 -17.72
N PHE A 173 12.32 -0.55 -17.64
CA PHE A 173 12.26 -1.30 -16.40
C PHE A 173 13.51 -2.15 -16.24
N TYR A 174 14.08 -2.10 -15.04
CA TYR A 174 15.00 -3.10 -14.54
C TYR A 174 14.59 -3.40 -13.11
N ALA A 175 14.56 -4.68 -12.76
CA ALA A 175 14.19 -5.07 -11.41
C ALA A 175 15.24 -4.56 -10.40
N TRP A 176 14.78 -4.09 -9.25
CA TRP A 176 15.63 -3.67 -8.14
C TRP A 176 15.36 -4.54 -6.92
N ASN A 177 16.36 -4.65 -6.05
CA ASN A 177 16.23 -5.43 -4.83
C ASN A 177 15.21 -4.80 -3.88
N THR A 178 14.48 -5.62 -3.15
CA THR A 178 13.60 -5.16 -2.08
C THR A 178 14.36 -4.43 -0.98
N TYR A 179 13.70 -3.46 -0.37
CA TYR A 179 14.20 -2.70 0.76
C TYR A 179 13.53 -3.15 2.06
N PRO A 180 14.21 -3.00 3.21
CA PRO A 180 13.52 -3.00 4.49
C PRO A 180 12.37 -1.97 4.48
N VAL A 181 11.22 -2.36 5.00
CA VAL A 181 9.96 -1.57 4.92
C VAL A 181 10.13 -0.10 5.37
N PHE A 182 10.95 0.17 6.38
CA PHE A 182 11.17 1.54 6.84
C PHE A 182 11.85 2.43 5.79
N ARG A 183 12.76 1.88 4.97
CA ARG A 183 13.40 2.61 3.87
C ARG A 183 12.42 2.86 2.74
N TYR A 184 11.64 1.85 2.38
CA TYR A 184 10.56 1.98 1.41
C TYR A 184 9.58 3.09 1.83
N ARG A 185 9.11 3.06 3.07
CA ARG A 185 8.21 4.10 3.62
C ARG A 185 8.81 5.50 3.56
N ASN A 186 10.10 5.64 3.84
CA ASN A 186 10.77 6.93 3.69
C ASN A 186 10.76 7.41 2.24
N ASN A 187 11.02 6.53 1.26
CA ASN A 187 10.94 6.85 -0.16
C ASN A 187 9.52 7.28 -0.56
N VAL A 188 8.49 6.53 -0.15
CA VAL A 188 7.08 6.87 -0.35
C VAL A 188 6.74 8.25 0.22
N ASN A 189 7.21 8.56 1.42
CA ASN A 189 6.98 9.87 2.04
C ASN A 189 7.61 11.01 1.23
N ILE A 190 8.83 10.81 0.69
CA ILE A 190 9.48 11.78 -0.20
C ILE A 190 8.63 11.98 -1.46
N CYS A 191 8.15 10.90 -2.08
CA CYS A 191 7.25 10.99 -3.23
C CYS A 191 5.97 11.76 -2.88
N LEU A 192 5.31 11.42 -1.78
CA LEU A 192 4.08 12.08 -1.33
C LEU A 192 4.27 13.56 -1.03
N ASN A 193 5.46 13.99 -0.56
CA ASN A 193 5.76 15.41 -0.34
C ASN A 193 5.69 16.23 -1.64
N ASN A 194 6.08 15.65 -2.79
CA ASN A 194 5.93 16.29 -4.10
C ASN A 194 4.45 16.47 -4.50
N TYR A 195 3.55 15.70 -3.88
CA TYR A 195 2.10 15.75 -4.07
C TYR A 195 1.36 16.27 -2.82
N SER A 196 2.03 17.08 -2.01
CA SER A 196 1.52 17.57 -0.70
C SER A 196 0.22 18.38 -0.78
N ASN A 197 -0.14 18.91 -1.95
CA ASN A 197 -1.40 19.62 -2.15
C ASN A 197 -2.60 18.68 -2.37
N ASN A 198 -2.36 17.39 -2.65
CA ASN A 198 -3.40 16.39 -2.76
C ASN A 198 -3.81 15.88 -1.37
N HIS A 199 -5.07 15.51 -1.21
CA HIS A 199 -5.58 14.86 -0.01
C HIS A 199 -6.03 13.44 -0.32
N TYR A 200 -5.96 12.54 0.65
CA TYR A 200 -6.32 11.12 0.47
C TYR A 200 -7.25 10.72 1.60
N ASN A 201 -8.55 10.75 1.33
CA ASN A 201 -9.56 10.46 2.35
C ASN A 201 -9.78 8.96 2.42
N TYR A 202 -9.55 8.36 3.59
CA TYR A 202 -9.94 6.98 3.80
C TYR A 202 -11.47 6.88 3.83
N VAL A 203 -12.00 5.87 3.14
CA VAL A 203 -13.42 5.49 3.17
C VAL A 203 -13.53 3.99 3.33
N ASN A 204 -14.62 3.52 3.92
CA ASN A 204 -14.87 2.10 4.16
C ASN A 204 -16.02 1.54 3.31
N TYR A 205 -16.38 2.23 2.23
CA TYR A 205 -17.44 1.82 1.31
C TYR A 205 -17.00 2.07 -0.14
N ARG A 206 -17.42 1.18 -1.05
CA ARG A 206 -17.25 1.39 -2.49
C ARG A 206 -18.38 2.25 -3.04
N ARG A 207 -18.08 3.14 -3.98
CA ARG A 207 -19.09 3.96 -4.67
C ARG A 207 -19.69 3.26 -5.89
N SER A 208 -18.89 2.50 -6.62
CA SER A 208 -19.33 1.88 -7.87
C SER A 208 -19.62 0.39 -7.69
N SER A 209 -20.89 0.02 -7.85
CA SER A 209 -21.27 -1.40 -7.92
C SER A 209 -20.81 -2.04 -9.24
N TYR A 210 -20.74 -1.28 -10.34
CA TYR A 210 -20.22 -1.76 -11.62
C TYR A 210 -18.74 -2.14 -11.51
N ALA A 211 -17.90 -1.28 -10.95
CA ALA A 211 -16.48 -1.56 -10.77
C ALA A 211 -16.28 -2.79 -9.88
N ALA A 212 -16.98 -2.87 -8.74
CA ALA A 212 -16.90 -4.02 -7.84
C ALA A 212 -17.32 -5.33 -8.51
N ASN A 213 -18.43 -5.32 -9.27
CA ASN A 213 -18.91 -6.51 -9.98
C ASN A 213 -17.95 -6.94 -11.09
N ASN A 214 -17.39 -5.99 -11.85
CA ASN A 214 -16.41 -6.29 -12.89
C ASN A 214 -15.13 -6.86 -12.31
N TYR A 215 -14.62 -6.26 -11.22
CA TYR A 215 -13.44 -6.75 -10.53
C TYR A 215 -13.62 -8.21 -10.10
N ASN A 216 -14.78 -8.56 -9.53
CA ASN A 216 -15.05 -9.92 -9.09
C ASN A 216 -15.11 -10.95 -10.24
N ARG A 217 -15.42 -10.52 -11.47
CA ARG A 217 -15.50 -11.41 -12.65
C ARG A 217 -14.14 -11.68 -13.30
N SER A 218 -13.19 -10.75 -13.20
CA SER A 218 -11.91 -10.79 -13.92
C SER A 218 -10.68 -10.78 -13.01
N ARG A 219 -10.85 -11.18 -11.75
CA ARG A 219 -9.77 -11.17 -10.76
C ARG A 219 -8.66 -12.17 -11.07
N SER A 220 -7.41 -11.77 -10.89
CA SER A 220 -6.26 -12.68 -10.87
C SER A 220 -5.77 -12.90 -9.44
N ASN A 221 -5.71 -14.15 -9.00
CA ASN A 221 -5.43 -14.54 -7.61
C ASN A 221 -4.31 -15.58 -7.49
N GLY A 222 -3.28 -15.48 -8.35
CA GLY A 222 -2.18 -16.45 -8.43
C GLY A 222 -1.44 -16.64 -7.10
N TYR A 223 -1.08 -15.55 -6.42
CA TYR A 223 -0.41 -15.62 -5.12
C TYR A 223 -1.35 -16.17 -4.03
N GLU A 224 -2.60 -15.69 -4.00
CA GLU A 224 -3.59 -16.09 -2.98
C GLU A 224 -3.86 -17.59 -3.02
N SER A 225 -3.93 -18.16 -4.23
CA SER A 225 -4.19 -19.58 -4.44
C SER A 225 -3.06 -20.46 -3.91
N GLN A 226 -1.82 -19.97 -3.98
CA GLN A 226 -0.64 -20.67 -3.47
C GLN A 226 -0.44 -20.46 -1.96
N HIS A 227 -0.97 -19.37 -1.40
CA HIS A 227 -0.76 -18.96 -0.02
C HIS A 227 -2.07 -18.76 0.77
N PRO A 228 -3.03 -19.69 0.78
CA PRO A 228 -4.36 -19.45 1.35
C PRO A 228 -4.36 -19.06 2.85
N ASN A 229 -3.26 -19.32 3.56
CA ASN A 229 -3.08 -18.99 4.97
C ASN A 229 -2.48 -17.59 5.24
N ASN A 230 -2.07 -16.86 4.21
CA ASN A 230 -1.39 -15.56 4.34
C ASN A 230 -2.31 -14.35 4.11
N SER A 231 -3.63 -14.56 4.02
CA SER A 231 -4.60 -13.46 3.88
C SER A 231 -4.49 -12.48 5.05
N PHE A 232 -4.81 -11.21 4.80
CA PHE A 232 -4.77 -10.16 5.82
C PHE A 232 -5.55 -10.56 7.08
N SER A 233 -6.75 -11.12 6.92
CA SER A 233 -7.60 -11.56 8.03
C SER A 233 -6.98 -12.67 8.88
N ARG A 234 -6.14 -13.53 8.30
CA ARG A 234 -5.42 -14.58 9.03
C ARG A 234 -4.18 -14.04 9.74
N ARG A 235 -3.47 -13.10 9.10
CA ARG A 235 -2.28 -12.46 9.69
C ARG A 235 -2.65 -11.44 10.78
N ASN A 236 -3.83 -10.82 10.68
CA ASN A 236 -4.31 -9.76 11.57
C ASN A 236 -5.73 -10.02 12.08
N ALA A 237 -5.88 -11.00 12.97
CA ALA A 237 -7.20 -11.46 13.43
C ALA A 237 -8.01 -10.41 14.24
N THR A 238 -7.37 -9.37 14.77
CA THR A 238 -8.00 -8.37 15.65
C THR A 238 -8.45 -7.11 14.92
N VAL A 239 -8.21 -6.98 13.62
CA VAL A 239 -8.57 -5.81 12.83
C VAL A 239 -9.18 -6.21 11.49
N SER A 240 -10.04 -5.35 10.95
CA SER A 240 -10.71 -5.58 9.68
C SER A 240 -9.81 -5.35 8.46
N ASN A 241 -8.92 -4.34 8.55
CA ASN A 241 -8.07 -3.91 7.46
C ASN A 241 -6.83 -3.13 7.89
N ARG A 242 -6.03 -2.74 6.90
CA ARG A 242 -4.74 -2.08 7.08
C ARG A 242 -4.85 -0.70 7.74
N HIS A 243 -5.92 0.04 7.47
CA HIS A 243 -6.16 1.36 8.06
C HIS A 243 -6.34 1.25 9.57
N GLU A 244 -7.19 0.32 10.02
CA GLU A 244 -7.39 0.04 11.45
C GLU A 244 -6.08 -0.45 12.12
N LEU A 245 -5.31 -1.29 11.43
CA LEU A 245 -3.99 -1.72 11.89
C LEU A 245 -3.03 -0.54 12.13
N ASP A 246 -3.02 0.45 11.23
CA ASP A 246 -2.21 1.66 11.38
C ASP A 246 -2.64 2.52 12.57
N GLN A 247 -3.94 2.67 12.80
CA GLN A 247 -4.46 3.42 13.93
C GLN A 247 -3.95 2.82 15.25
N ILE A 248 -4.00 1.49 15.40
CA ILE A 248 -3.52 0.79 16.59
C ILE A 248 -1.99 0.94 16.75
N ARG A 249 -1.22 0.80 15.66
CA ARG A 249 0.24 0.94 15.67
C ARG A 249 0.67 2.34 16.13
N ASN A 250 -0.02 3.37 15.64
CA ASN A 250 0.26 4.76 16.01
C ASN A 250 -0.06 5.06 17.48
N THR A 251 -1.17 4.53 18.03
CA THR A 251 -1.51 4.69 19.44
C THR A 251 -0.49 4.03 20.38
N ARG A 252 0.04 2.86 20.01
CA ARG A 252 1.01 2.12 20.84
C ARG A 252 2.41 2.77 20.87
N ASN A 253 2.79 3.48 19.82
CA ASN A 253 4.11 4.12 19.71
C ASN A 253 4.17 5.56 20.26
N GLY A 254 3.08 6.08 20.84
CA GLY A 254 3.00 7.44 21.40
C GLY A 254 3.88 7.73 22.63
N GLY A 255 4.73 6.78 23.05
CA GLY A 255 5.63 6.93 24.19
C GLY A 255 7.07 7.35 23.87
N THR A 256 7.53 7.33 22.60
CA THR A 256 8.91 7.74 22.29
C THR A 256 9.08 8.20 20.84
N ARG A 257 9.34 9.51 20.69
CA ARG A 257 9.85 10.24 19.49
C ARG A 257 8.90 10.51 18.30
N SER A 258 8.35 11.74 18.35
CA SER A 258 8.34 12.82 17.33
C SER A 258 7.74 12.59 15.92
N GLU A 259 6.75 13.45 15.63
CA GLU A 259 6.46 14.11 14.33
C GLU A 259 6.59 13.31 13.04
N ILE A 260 5.46 12.85 12.47
CA ILE A 260 5.17 12.97 11.03
C ILE A 260 3.67 13.26 10.88
N GLY A 261 3.36 14.38 10.23
CA GLY A 261 2.10 15.10 10.31
C GLY A 261 0.90 14.48 9.60
N TYR A 262 -0.25 14.59 10.27
CA TYR A 262 -1.55 14.75 9.63
C TYR A 262 -2.25 15.97 10.23
N SER A 263 -2.34 17.03 9.41
CA SER A 263 -3.33 18.11 9.45
C SER A 263 -3.74 18.66 10.84
N GLN A 264 -3.18 19.82 11.21
CA GLN A 264 -3.91 20.80 12.01
C GLN A 264 -3.82 22.18 11.37
N ARG A 265 -4.98 22.68 10.96
CA ARG A 265 -5.26 24.07 10.59
C ARG A 265 -4.61 25.01 11.60
N ARG A 266 -3.69 25.87 11.16
CA ARG A 266 -3.41 27.12 11.87
C ARG A 266 -4.46 28.13 11.48
N THR A 267 -5.45 28.31 12.35
CA THR A 267 -6.22 29.54 12.40
C THR A 267 -5.26 30.62 12.90
N GLU A 268 -4.94 31.58 12.04
CA GLU A 268 -4.23 32.80 12.42
C GLU A 268 -5.05 33.55 13.47
N SER A 269 -4.50 33.70 14.67
CA SER A 269 -4.95 34.69 15.65
C SER A 269 -3.80 35.64 15.92
N SER A 270 -3.96 36.87 15.46
CA SER A 270 -3.09 38.02 15.68
C SER A 270 -2.84 38.28 17.16
N ARG A 271 -1.57 38.46 17.56
CA ARG A 271 -1.12 39.25 18.73
C ARG A 271 0.28 39.79 18.42
N GLU A 272 0.42 41.07 18.12
CA GLU A 272 0.65 42.18 19.07
C GLU A 272 2.08 42.24 19.63
N ASN A 273 2.68 43.41 19.41
CA ASN A 273 4.01 43.85 19.80
C ASN A 273 4.23 43.85 21.33
N THR A 274 5.44 43.53 21.77
CA THR A 274 6.10 44.14 22.95
C THR A 274 7.61 43.80 22.94
N PRO A 275 8.49 44.64 23.54
CA PRO A 275 9.84 44.90 23.02
C PRO A 275 11.00 44.27 23.81
N GLN A 276 12.13 44.20 23.09
CA GLN A 276 13.54 44.13 23.49
C GLN A 276 13.90 43.96 24.98
N ARG A 277 14.81 43.01 25.23
CA ARG A 277 15.83 43.15 26.28
C ARG A 277 17.18 42.59 25.82
N ASN A 278 18.16 43.49 25.71
CA ASN A 278 19.58 43.24 25.48
C ASN A 278 20.18 42.26 26.49
N VAL A 279 21.00 41.30 26.01
CA VAL A 279 22.14 40.76 26.78
C VAL A 279 23.30 40.39 25.83
N ASN A 280 24.28 41.28 25.80
CA ASN A 280 25.74 41.10 25.74
C ASN A 280 26.36 39.96 24.91
N GLN A 281 26.95 40.42 23.80
CA GLN A 281 28.06 39.88 23.05
C GLN A 281 29.30 39.63 23.92
N ARG A 282 29.90 38.44 23.80
CA ARG A 282 31.30 38.18 24.16
C ARG A 282 31.96 37.38 23.03
N ASP A 283 32.90 38.05 22.37
CA ASP A 283 33.92 37.50 21.50
C ASP A 283 34.77 36.44 22.21
N TYR A 284 35.13 35.37 21.49
CA TYR A 284 36.47 34.77 21.59
C TYR A 284 36.91 34.30 20.21
N SER A 285 38.00 34.91 19.76
CA SER A 285 38.73 34.65 18.53
C SER A 285 39.70 33.47 18.69
N GLN A 286 39.87 32.77 17.56
CA GLN A 286 41.06 32.09 17.04
C GLN A 286 41.73 30.96 17.85
N ASN A 287 41.80 29.78 17.23
CA ASN A 287 43.11 29.21 16.86
C ASN A 287 42.96 28.18 15.73
N ARG A 288 43.57 28.49 14.59
CA ARG A 288 43.75 27.66 13.40
C ARG A 288 45.24 27.33 13.33
N THR A 289 45.61 26.07 13.53
CA THR A 289 46.99 25.62 13.42
C THR A 289 47.16 24.92 12.06
N GLU A 290 47.82 25.61 11.13
CA GLU A 290 48.47 25.01 9.96
C GLU A 290 49.95 24.78 10.32
N THR A 291 50.49 23.60 10.00
CA THR A 291 51.94 23.31 10.08
C THR A 291 52.51 23.09 8.68
N PRO A 292 53.70 23.64 8.35
CA PRO A 292 54.36 23.47 7.05
C PRO A 292 55.43 22.34 7.02
N ARG A 293 55.76 21.90 5.80
CA ARG A 293 56.93 21.09 5.36
C ARG A 293 58.28 21.70 5.81
N GLU A 294 59.43 21.02 5.91
CA GLU A 294 60.04 19.91 5.16
C GLU A 294 61.30 19.37 5.92
N ALA A 295 61.74 18.15 5.59
CA ALA A 295 62.86 17.34 6.14
C ALA A 295 62.61 16.55 7.44
#